data_AF-A0A7X2TQZ6-F1
#
_entry.id   AF-A0A7X2TQZ6-F1
#
_cell.length_a   1.000
_cell.length_b   1.000
_cell.length_c   1.000
_cell.angle_alpha   90.00
_cell.angle_beta   90.00
_cell.angle_gamma   90.00
#
_symmetry.space_group_name_H-M   'P 1'
#
loop_
_entity.id
_entity.type
_entity.pdbx_description
1 polymer ?
#
loop_
_entity_poly.entity_id
_entity_poly.type
_entity_poly.pdbx_seq_one_letter_code
_entity_poly.pdbx_strand_id
1 'polypeptide(L)'
;MEDEAAAAQPERKGTGKDAAVQIYREILLENIEYDYLIQDSSIDREQLDEIVDLMLETVCTSRKTIRIAGDDYPAELVKSKFMKLNSEHIRFVFDCLRENTTKVRNIKQYLRAMLFNAPSTISNYYTSLVAHDMAQPDWGKPKSGLPDYSCSPDESL
;
A
#
# COMPACT_ATOMS: atom_id res chain seq x y z
N MET A 1 21.58 -43.35 39.11
CA MET A 1 20.37 -42.94 38.38
C MET A 1 19.88 -41.73 39.14
N GLU A 2 20.40 -40.56 38.77
CA GLU A 2 20.15 -39.31 39.49
C GLU A 2 19.09 -38.54 38.71
N ASP A 3 17.97 -38.32 39.38
CA ASP A 3 16.78 -37.64 38.89
C ASP A 3 17.05 -36.17 38.55
N GLU A 4 16.77 -35.86 37.30
CA GLU A 4 16.03 -34.71 36.78
C GLU A 4 15.75 -33.52 37.73
N ALA A 5 16.34 -32.38 37.38
CA ALA A 5 15.82 -31.05 37.76
C ALA A 5 15.89 -30.12 36.53
N ALA A 6 15.00 -30.36 35.58
CA ALA A 6 14.72 -29.41 34.50
C ALA A 6 14.01 -28.18 35.10
N ALA A 7 14.75 -27.07 35.24
CA ALA A 7 14.21 -25.79 35.64
C ALA A 7 13.23 -25.26 34.57
N ALA A 8 11.93 -25.47 34.79
CA ALA A 8 10.86 -24.85 34.02
C ALA A 8 10.90 -23.33 34.24
N GLN A 9 11.16 -22.58 33.17
CA GLN A 9 11.06 -21.12 33.19
C GLN A 9 9.59 -20.70 33.30
N PRO A 10 9.25 -19.66 34.08
CA PRO A 10 7.86 -19.28 34.30
C PRO A 10 7.29 -18.57 33.07
N GLU A 11 6.14 -19.07 32.59
CA GLU A 11 5.33 -18.42 31.56
C GLU A 11 4.93 -17.00 31.97
N ARG A 12 5.34 -16.02 31.16
CA ARG A 12 4.99 -14.61 31.38
C ARG A 12 3.54 -14.39 30.95
N LYS A 13 2.64 -14.11 31.91
CA LYS A 13 1.26 -13.62 31.71
C LYS A 13 1.17 -12.59 30.55
N GLY A 14 0.68 -13.03 29.39
CA GLY A 14 0.59 -12.26 28.15
C GLY A 14 -0.81 -11.71 27.79
N THR A 15 -1.83 -11.90 28.63
CA THR A 15 -3.22 -11.75 28.20
C THR A 15 -3.68 -10.32 27.81
N GLY A 16 -3.00 -9.26 28.27
CA GLY A 16 -3.42 -7.87 27.98
C GLY A 16 -2.79 -7.23 26.74
N LYS A 17 -1.56 -7.60 26.38
CA LYS A 17 -0.86 -7.01 25.23
C LYS A 17 -1.35 -7.60 23.91
N ASP A 18 -1.60 -8.90 23.92
CA ASP A 18 -2.07 -9.62 22.74
C ASP A 18 -3.49 -9.16 22.34
N ALA A 19 -4.34 -8.86 23.33
CA ALA A 19 -5.66 -8.27 23.10
C ALA A 19 -5.59 -6.88 22.47
N ALA A 20 -4.66 -6.02 22.92
CA ALA A 20 -4.50 -4.68 22.33
C ALA A 20 -4.01 -4.76 20.88
N VAL A 21 -3.07 -5.65 20.58
CA VAL A 21 -2.57 -5.88 19.21
C VAL A 21 -3.69 -6.36 18.29
N GLN A 22 -4.54 -7.27 18.77
CA GLN A 22 -5.68 -7.77 18.01
C GLN A 22 -6.69 -6.66 17.68
N ILE A 23 -7.01 -5.79 18.65
CA ILE A 23 -7.88 -4.63 18.43
C ILE A 23 -7.29 -3.69 17.37
N TYR A 24 -6.00 -3.38 17.44
CA TYR A 24 -5.36 -2.55 16.41
C TYR A 24 -5.40 -3.21 15.04
N ARG A 25 -5.22 -4.53 14.96
CA ARG A 25 -5.32 -5.26 13.69
C ARG A 25 -6.70 -5.10 13.07
N GLU A 26 -7.76 -5.30 13.86
CA GLU A 26 -9.15 -5.16 13.41
C GLU A 26 -9.42 -3.74 12.90
N ILE A 27 -9.02 -2.72 13.66
CA ILE A 27 -9.18 -1.31 13.23
C ILE A 27 -8.44 -1.03 11.93
N LEU A 28 -7.21 -1.53 11.78
CA LEU A 28 -6.44 -1.32 10.56
C LEU A 28 -7.09 -2.01 9.35
N LEU A 29 -7.61 -3.23 9.51
CA LEU A 29 -8.31 -3.96 8.46
C LEU A 29 -9.59 -3.25 8.02
N GLU A 30 -10.35 -2.72 8.97
CA GLU A 30 -11.56 -1.93 8.71
C GLU A 30 -11.21 -0.65 7.96
N ASN A 31 -10.21 0.11 8.44
CA ASN A 31 -9.80 1.37 7.83
C ASN A 31 -9.39 1.21 6.36
N ILE A 32 -8.64 0.14 6.03
CA ILE A 32 -8.19 -0.13 4.66
C ILE A 32 -9.20 -0.88 3.81
N GLU A 33 -10.37 -1.21 4.36
CA GLU A 33 -11.40 -2.00 3.69
C GLU A 33 -10.84 -3.31 3.12
N TYR A 34 -10.10 -4.05 3.94
CA TYR A 34 -9.34 -5.25 3.52
C TYR A 34 -10.21 -6.24 2.72
N ASP A 35 -11.42 -6.50 3.19
CA ASP A 35 -12.37 -7.44 2.55
C ASP A 35 -12.77 -7.02 1.13
N TYR A 36 -12.70 -5.72 0.83
CA TYR A 36 -12.94 -5.20 -0.51
C TYR A 36 -11.67 -5.28 -1.38
N LEU A 37 -10.49 -5.00 -0.81
CA LEU A 37 -9.23 -5.09 -1.53
C LEU A 37 -8.90 -6.51 -2.00
N ILE A 38 -9.21 -7.55 -1.21
CA ILE A 38 -8.96 -8.95 -1.60
C ILE A 38 -9.84 -9.44 -2.77
N GLN A 39 -10.91 -8.72 -3.10
CA GLN A 39 -11.76 -9.04 -4.25
C GLN A 39 -11.16 -8.53 -5.57
N ASP A 40 -10.20 -7.61 -5.50
CA ASP A 40 -9.51 -7.05 -6.65
C ASP A 40 -8.40 -8.01 -7.09
N SER A 41 -8.56 -8.62 -8.27
CA SER A 41 -7.56 -9.54 -8.83
C SER A 41 -6.20 -8.90 -9.14
N SER A 42 -6.11 -7.57 -9.17
CA SER A 42 -4.85 -6.86 -9.38
C SER A 42 -4.01 -6.71 -8.10
N ILE A 43 -4.59 -7.06 -6.95
CA ILE A 43 -3.95 -7.01 -5.65
C ILE A 43 -3.53 -8.42 -5.24
N ASP A 44 -2.24 -8.59 -5.00
CA ASP A 44 -1.68 -9.82 -4.45
C ASP A 44 -1.98 -9.88 -2.94
N ARG A 45 -2.65 -10.96 -2.51
CA ARG A 45 -3.15 -11.08 -1.14
C ARG A 45 -2.00 -11.20 -0.15
N GLU A 46 -0.96 -11.95 -0.49
CA GLU A 46 0.22 -12.12 0.34
C GLU A 46 0.93 -10.78 0.56
N GLN A 47 1.08 -9.96 -0.48
CA GLN A 47 1.61 -8.60 -0.34
C GLN A 47 0.70 -7.67 0.49
N LEU A 48 -0.63 -7.81 0.36
CA LEU A 48 -1.56 -7.04 1.18
C LEU A 48 -1.42 -7.41 2.67
N ASP A 49 -1.30 -8.70 2.98
CA ASP A 49 -1.07 -9.19 4.34
C ASP A 49 0.26 -8.65 4.90
N GLU A 50 1.32 -8.64 4.10
CA GLU A 50 2.61 -8.03 4.49
C GLU A 50 2.49 -6.54 4.82
N ILE A 51 1.68 -5.80 4.04
CA ILE A 51 1.42 -4.38 4.30
C ILE A 51 0.66 -4.21 5.62
N VAL A 52 -0.36 -5.01 5.89
CA VAL A 52 -1.11 -4.97 7.16
C VAL A 52 -0.20 -5.25 8.35
N ASP A 53 0.65 -6.28 8.24
CA ASP A 53 1.59 -6.64 9.31
C ASP A 53 2.61 -5.51 9.54
N LEU A 54 3.08 -4.85 8.47
CA LEU A 54 3.96 -3.69 8.57
C LEU A 54 3.27 -2.48 9.23
N MET A 55 1.99 -2.25 8.91
CA MET A 55 1.19 -1.20 9.55
C MET A 55 1.01 -1.49 11.04
N LEU A 56 0.68 -2.74 11.39
CA LEU A 56 0.53 -3.19 12.77
C LEU A 56 1.84 -3.06 13.57
N GLU A 57 2.97 -3.51 13.00
CA GLU A 57 4.31 -3.35 13.61
C GLU A 57 4.60 -1.87 13.92
N THR A 58 4.21 -0.98 13.00
CA THR A 58 4.43 0.46 13.12
C THR A 58 3.55 1.08 14.21
N VAL A 59 2.26 0.70 14.27
CA VAL A 59 1.30 1.23 15.25
C VAL A 59 1.61 0.72 16.66
N CYS A 60 1.97 -0.56 16.80
CA CYS A 60 2.24 -1.20 18.09
C CYS A 60 3.68 -0.96 18.62
N THR A 61 4.48 -0.13 17.95
CA THR A 61 5.85 0.12 18.40
C THR A 61 5.90 0.86 19.74
N SER A 62 6.80 0.42 20.62
CA SER A 62 7.11 1.09 21.89
C SER A 62 8.24 2.14 21.76
N ARG A 63 8.80 2.31 20.56
CA ARG A 63 9.85 3.30 20.30
C ARG A 63 9.27 4.71 20.35
N LYS A 64 10.09 5.69 20.77
CA LYS A 64 9.72 7.11 20.80
C LYS A 64 9.83 7.78 19.43
N THR A 65 10.71 7.28 18.58
CA THR A 65 10.97 7.79 17.23
C THR A 65 11.03 6.65 16.22
N ILE A 66 10.69 6.96 14.98
CA ILE A 66 10.75 6.04 13.84
C ILE A 66 11.46 6.76 12.70
N ARG A 67 12.47 6.10 12.13
CA ARG A 67 13.20 6.57 10.96
C ARG A 67 12.39 6.26 9.69
N ILE A 68 12.07 7.29 8.90
CA ILE A 68 11.34 7.19 7.63
C ILE A 68 12.13 7.97 6.57
N ALA A 69 12.50 7.31 5.48
CA ALA A 69 13.21 7.91 4.34
C ALA A 69 14.49 8.71 4.69
N GLY A 70 15.14 8.40 5.82
CA GLY A 70 16.34 9.09 6.28
C GLY A 70 16.12 10.05 7.46
N ASP A 71 14.88 10.43 7.75
CA ASP A 71 14.53 11.38 8.83
C ASP A 71 13.88 10.69 10.03
N ASP A 72 14.14 11.20 11.23
CA ASP A 72 13.53 10.71 12.48
C ASP A 72 12.24 11.47 12.81
N TYR A 73 11.12 10.75 12.84
CA TYR A 73 9.82 11.31 13.21
C TYR A 73 9.40 10.82 14.60
N PRO A 74 8.63 11.63 15.38
CA PRO A 74 7.99 11.15 16.59
C PRO A 74 7.08 9.97 16.28
N ALA A 75 7.17 8.89 17.07
CA ALA A 75 6.40 7.67 16.81
C ALA A 75 4.89 7.96 16.76
N GLU A 76 4.38 8.80 17.66
CA GLU A 76 2.96 9.18 17.70
C GLU A 76 2.46 9.84 16.40
N LEU A 77 3.31 10.64 15.74
CA LEU A 77 2.98 11.23 14.43
C LEU A 77 2.87 10.14 13.36
N VAL A 78 3.83 9.22 13.34
CA VAL A 78 3.83 8.10 12.38
C VAL A 78 2.62 7.19 12.62
N LYS A 79 2.34 6.83 13.87
CA LYS A 79 1.14 6.05 14.25
C LYS A 79 -0.13 6.75 13.79
N SER A 80 -0.27 8.05 14.05
CA SER A 80 -1.44 8.82 13.61
C SER A 80 -1.64 8.81 12.09
N LYS A 81 -0.56 8.88 11.32
CA LYS A 81 -0.62 8.76 9.85
C LYS A 81 -1.03 7.36 9.41
N PHE A 82 -0.44 6.31 9.99
CA PHE A 82 -0.76 4.93 9.67
C PHE A 82 -2.22 4.57 10.01
N MET A 83 -2.74 5.07 11.13
CA MET A 83 -4.14 4.90 11.52
C MET A 83 -5.14 5.60 10.60
N LYS A 84 -4.70 6.49 9.70
CA LYS A 84 -5.55 7.20 8.73
C LYS A 84 -5.48 6.62 7.33
N LEU A 85 -4.72 5.55 7.12
CA LEU A 85 -4.66 4.88 5.83
C LEU A 85 -5.99 4.20 5.52
N ASN A 86 -6.35 4.20 4.24
CA ASN A 86 -7.59 3.62 3.73
C ASN A 86 -7.31 2.87 2.43
N SER A 87 -8.34 2.28 1.82
CA SER A 87 -8.21 1.48 0.59
C SER A 87 -7.54 2.24 -0.56
N GLU A 88 -7.83 3.53 -0.73
CA GLU A 88 -7.20 4.38 -1.76
C GLU A 88 -5.68 4.48 -1.59
N HIS A 89 -5.21 4.70 -0.37
CA HIS A 89 -3.78 4.76 -0.08
C HIS A 89 -3.08 3.43 -0.36
N ILE A 90 -3.74 2.30 -0.08
CA ILE A 90 -3.18 0.97 -0.35
C ILE A 90 -3.10 0.73 -1.86
N ARG A 91 -4.13 1.08 -2.63
CA ARG A 91 -4.11 0.99 -4.10
C ARG A 91 -2.98 1.80 -4.71
N PHE A 92 -2.80 3.05 -4.25
CA PHE A 92 -1.68 3.89 -4.67
C PHE A 92 -0.31 3.25 -4.39
N VAL A 93 -0.16 2.57 -3.25
CA VAL A 93 1.07 1.84 -2.92
C VAL A 93 1.31 0.69 -3.91
N PHE A 94 0.28 -0.07 -4.27
CA PHE A 94 0.39 -1.13 -5.30
C PHE A 94 0.70 -0.57 -6.69
N ASP A 95 0.10 0.56 -7.08
CA ASP A 95 0.43 1.26 -8.33
C ASP A 95 1.92 1.62 -8.36
N CYS A 96 2.42 2.24 -7.30
CA CYS A 96 3.83 2.60 -7.18
C CYS A 96 4.76 1.39 -7.23
N LEU A 97 4.37 0.23 -6.67
CA LEU A 97 5.16 -1.00 -6.73
C LEU A 97 5.21 -1.56 -8.15
N ARG A 98 4.09 -1.54 -8.88
CA ARG A 98 4.02 -2.02 -10.28
C ARG A 98 4.83 -1.17 -11.23
N GLU A 99 4.81 0.14 -11.05
CA GLU A 99 5.56 1.09 -11.89
C GLU A 99 7.05 1.14 -11.54
N ASN A 100 7.45 0.59 -10.39
CA ASN A 100 8.84 0.65 -9.97
C ASN A 100 9.73 -0.28 -10.81
N THR A 101 10.61 0.31 -11.61
CA THR A 101 11.57 -0.41 -12.45
C THR A 101 12.93 -0.64 -11.77
N THR A 102 13.09 -0.15 -10.54
CA THR A 102 14.37 -0.20 -9.81
C THR A 102 14.39 -1.28 -8.75
N LYS A 103 15.54 -1.93 -8.56
CA LYS A 103 15.68 -2.95 -7.52
C LYS A 103 15.64 -2.33 -6.13
N VAL A 104 14.58 -2.63 -5.38
CA VAL A 104 14.46 -2.24 -3.97
C VAL A 104 15.33 -3.16 -3.10
N ARG A 105 16.37 -2.60 -2.46
CA ARG A 105 17.29 -3.36 -1.58
C ARG A 105 16.70 -3.67 -0.21
N ASN A 106 15.82 -2.79 0.29
CA ASN A 106 15.16 -2.93 1.58
C ASN A 106 13.66 -2.64 1.42
N ILE A 107 12.90 -3.70 1.10
CA ILE A 107 11.48 -3.59 0.77
C ILE A 107 10.65 -3.04 1.93
N LYS A 108 10.93 -3.45 3.18
CA LYS A 108 10.19 -2.98 4.36
C LYS A 108 10.32 -1.47 4.58
N GLN A 109 11.54 -0.94 4.50
CA GLN A 109 11.74 0.51 4.65
C GLN A 109 11.11 1.29 3.51
N TYR A 110 11.17 0.76 2.28
CA TYR A 110 10.53 1.35 1.12
C TYR A 110 9.00 1.43 1.30
N LEU A 111 8.35 0.31 1.62
CA LEU A 111 6.90 0.26 1.87
C LEU A 111 6.50 1.19 3.01
N ARG A 112 7.25 1.18 4.12
CA ARG A 112 6.98 2.06 5.26
C ARG A 112 7.03 3.54 4.88
N ALA A 113 7.99 3.93 4.03
CA ALA A 113 8.09 5.29 3.52
C ALA A 113 6.93 5.62 2.56
N MET A 114 6.52 4.70 1.68
CA MET A 114 5.38 4.92 0.80
C MET A 114 4.09 5.08 1.58
N LEU A 115 3.79 4.17 2.52
CA LEU A 115 2.60 4.24 3.38
C LEU A 115 2.57 5.54 4.19
N PHE A 116 3.70 5.98 4.74
CA PHE A 116 3.78 7.25 5.49
C PHE A 116 3.49 8.49 4.63
N ASN A 117 3.86 8.45 3.35
CA ASN A 117 3.72 9.55 2.41
C ASN A 117 2.43 9.50 1.59
N ALA A 118 1.80 8.33 1.46
CA ALA A 118 0.64 8.11 0.61
C ALA A 118 -0.47 9.17 0.79
N PRO A 119 -0.92 9.52 2.01
CA PRO A 119 -1.94 10.55 2.19
C PRO A 119 -1.56 11.95 1.71
N SER A 120 -0.26 12.23 1.60
CA SER A 120 0.25 13.52 1.14
C SER A 120 0.57 13.54 -0.36
N THR A 121 0.72 12.38 -1.00
CA THR A 121 1.18 12.27 -2.39
C THR A 121 0.13 11.74 -3.36
N ILE A 122 -0.86 10.98 -2.89
CA ILE A 122 -1.85 10.29 -3.74
C ILE A 122 -2.60 11.25 -4.68
N SER A 123 -3.07 12.40 -4.17
CA SER A 123 -3.81 13.37 -5.00
C SER A 123 -2.96 13.96 -6.11
N ASN A 124 -1.70 14.29 -5.81
CA ASN A 124 -0.77 14.84 -6.80
C ASN A 124 -0.39 13.79 -7.85
N TYR A 125 -0.23 12.53 -7.43
CA TYR A 125 0.09 11.43 -8.33
C TYR A 125 -1.01 11.23 -9.39
N TYR A 126 -2.26 11.02 -8.96
CA TYR A 126 -3.35 10.81 -9.93
C TYR A 126 -3.66 12.05 -10.78
N THR A 127 -3.54 13.26 -10.22
CA THR A 127 -3.68 14.49 -11.01
C THR A 127 -2.63 14.56 -12.12
N SER A 128 -1.38 14.21 -11.81
CA SER A 128 -0.30 14.21 -12.78
C SER A 128 -0.47 13.12 -13.84
N LEU A 129 -0.96 11.95 -13.44
CA LEU A 129 -1.23 10.83 -14.36
C LEU A 129 -2.33 11.19 -15.38
N VAL A 130 -3.45 11.74 -14.92
CA VAL A 130 -4.53 12.20 -15.80
C VAL A 130 -4.04 13.29 -16.75
N ALA A 131 -3.31 14.28 -16.24
CA ALA A 131 -2.77 15.35 -17.08
C ALA A 131 -1.80 14.83 -18.15
N HIS A 132 -0.97 13.84 -17.80
CA HIS A 132 -0.07 13.17 -18.75
C HIS A 132 -0.85 12.46 -19.86
N ASP A 133 -1.86 11.68 -19.50
CA ASP A 133 -2.66 10.92 -20.47
C ASP A 133 -3.48 11.83 -21.38
N MET A 134 -4.01 12.94 -20.85
CA MET A 134 -4.70 13.97 -21.65
C MET A 134 -3.77 14.75 -22.58
N ALA A 135 -2.49 14.88 -22.22
CA ALA A 135 -1.49 15.58 -23.04
C ALA A 135 -0.95 14.71 -24.19
N GLN A 136 -1.24 13.40 -24.21
CA GLN A 136 -0.80 12.55 -25.31
C GLN A 136 -1.57 12.89 -26.61
N PRO A 137 -0.87 13.18 -27.73
CA PRO A 137 -1.44 13.68 -28.98
C PRO A 137 -2.31 12.68 -29.76
N ASP A 138 -2.58 11.50 -29.20
CA ASP A 138 -3.40 10.44 -29.79
C ASP A 138 -4.83 10.38 -29.23
N TRP A 139 -5.20 11.31 -28.34
CA TRP A 139 -6.59 11.50 -27.91
C TRP A 139 -7.44 12.04 -29.08
N GLY A 140 -7.91 11.15 -29.95
CA GLY A 140 -8.79 11.45 -31.09
C GLY A 140 -8.37 10.86 -32.44
N LYS A 141 -7.26 10.11 -32.53
CA LYS A 141 -6.93 9.40 -33.78
C LYS A 141 -7.57 8.00 -33.80
N PRO A 142 -8.32 7.63 -34.84
CA PRO A 142 -8.74 6.24 -35.01
C PRO A 142 -7.49 5.38 -35.08
N LYS A 143 -7.45 4.29 -34.29
CA LYS A 143 -6.40 3.27 -34.38
C LYS A 143 -6.28 2.87 -35.86
N SER A 144 -5.11 3.12 -36.44
CA SER A 144 -4.81 2.86 -37.86
C SER A 144 -5.28 1.46 -38.24
N GLY A 145 -6.38 1.42 -38.99
CA GLY A 145 -7.16 0.19 -39.23
C GLY A 145 -8.59 0.43 -39.71
N LEU A 146 -9.13 1.66 -39.60
CA LEU A 146 -10.35 2.00 -40.33
C LEU A 146 -10.01 2.36 -41.80
N PRO A 147 -10.66 1.71 -42.78
CA PRO A 147 -10.47 2.05 -44.19
C PRO A 147 -10.92 3.49 -44.44
N ASP A 148 -10.16 4.20 -45.26
CA ASP A 148 -10.46 5.55 -45.71
C ASP A 148 -11.75 5.51 -46.54
N TYR A 149 -12.88 5.88 -45.94
CA TYR A 149 -14.12 6.17 -46.66
C TYR A 149 -14.06 7.61 -47.17
N SER A 150 -13.10 7.91 -48.03
CA SER A 150 -13.17 9.08 -48.89
C SER A 150 -14.19 8.76 -49.98
N CYS A 151 -15.37 9.38 -49.88
CA CYS A 151 -16.43 9.22 -50.86
C CYS A 151 -15.98 9.87 -52.17
N SER A 152 -15.63 9.06 -53.16
CA SER A 152 -15.29 9.52 -54.52
C SER A 152 -16.51 10.23 -55.12
N PRO A 153 -16.38 11.44 -55.68
CA PRO A 153 -17.51 12.21 -56.21
C PRO A 153 -18.09 11.67 -57.53
N ASP A 154 -17.81 10.42 -57.91
CA ASP A 154 -18.20 9.80 -59.19
C ASP A 154 -19.05 8.52 -59.03
N GLU A 155 -19.72 8.35 -57.88
CA GLU A 155 -20.85 7.41 -57.81
C GLU A 155 -22.13 8.19 -57.54
N SER A 156 -22.63 8.82 -58.61
CA SER A 156 -24.04 9.17 -58.75
C SER A 156 -24.67 8.22 -59.76
N LEU A 157 -25.82 7.67 -59.35
CA LEU A 157 -26.71 6.70 -60.00
C LEU A 157 -26.90 6.86 -61.52
#